data_AF-A0A1H8V0W4-F1
#
_entry.id   AF-A0A1H8V0W4-F1
#
_cell.length_a   1.000
_cell.length_b   1.000
_cell.length_c   1.000
_cell.angle_alpha   90.00
_cell.angle_beta   90.00
_cell.angle_gamma   90.00
#
_symmetry.space_group_name_H-M   'P 1'
#
loop_
_entity.id
_entity.type
_entity.pdbx_description
1 polymer ?
#
loop_
_entity_poly.entity_id
_entity_poly.type
_entity_poly.pdbx_seq_one_letter_code
_entity_poly.pdbx_strand_id
1 'polypeptide(L)'
;MMMQIQESDRVTQKSQTPRTPPVTSTSETEGPAPANARPGPGPARQQQQQPGKPGPGGPQAKGPGPAKGPQAVAGEGAPAQPDSPQPAQPKPQASPAAVPPPAPAARAKTRHWLVLVSFFLMVAAPAGGASWYLWRVAVDQYASTVAFSVRREEASSAVETLIGITGISGSSSTDTDILYEFLQSQRLVAEMDEEVDLRGKWSKPEGDPIFTFDSPGSIEDLVDYWGRMVKIYYDSGAGLLEIRVQAFEAEDATLIAETLFDKSAEMINELSDIAREDAIRYARDELEGAVERLKVAREAVTQFRNTHQLVDPSVDMQTQAGLLGNLQAQLAEALIEVDILSESTGVNDPRMAQARRRVEVIQARIADERRKLGQGEQSVTGEVFADLVGEYERLTVDREFAENTYTSAMAAYDAALAEARRKSRYLAAHVKPTMAETARYPDRPQIILLLSLFLFLTWVTVMLVVYSIRDRR
;
A
#
# COMPACT_ATOMS: atom_id res chain seq x y z
N MET A 1 -49.05 16.23 21.23
CA MET A 1 -48.76 16.30 22.68
C MET A 1 -49.66 15.29 23.37
N MET A 2 -49.10 14.14 23.81
CA MET A 2 -49.76 13.04 24.57
C MET A 2 -50.98 12.36 23.91
N MET A 3 -51.26 11.06 24.11
CA MET A 3 -50.39 9.90 24.36
C MET A 3 -51.16 8.62 23.96
N GLN A 4 -50.43 7.65 23.42
CA GLN A 4 -50.48 6.20 23.67
C GLN A 4 -51.45 5.62 24.73
N ILE A 5 -51.84 4.34 24.75
CA ILE A 5 -51.81 3.13 23.89
C ILE A 5 -52.64 2.09 24.69
N GLN A 6 -53.23 1.10 24.03
CA GLN A 6 -53.94 -0.01 24.69
C GLN A 6 -53.01 -1.13 25.16
N GLU A 7 -53.44 -1.84 26.21
CA GLU A 7 -53.18 -3.24 26.57
C GLU A 7 -52.00 -4.01 25.93
N SER A 8 -51.17 -4.60 26.80
CA SER A 8 -50.72 -5.99 26.62
C SER A 8 -50.38 -6.60 27.97
N ASP A 9 -51.18 -7.58 28.40
CA ASP A 9 -50.95 -8.42 29.57
C ASP A 9 -50.61 -9.85 29.09
N ARG A 10 -49.84 -10.58 29.91
CA ARG A 10 -49.63 -12.04 29.94
C ARG A 10 -48.70 -12.80 28.97
N VAL A 11 -47.71 -13.42 29.64
CA VAL A 11 -47.43 -14.88 29.69
C VAL A 11 -46.74 -15.56 28.49
N THR A 12 -45.43 -15.74 28.68
CA THR A 12 -44.70 -17.04 28.71
C THR A 12 -45.09 -18.16 27.72
N GLN A 13 -44.17 -18.50 26.82
CA GLN A 13 -44.07 -19.88 26.30
C GLN A 13 -42.62 -20.36 26.11
N LYS A 14 -42.39 -21.65 26.45
CA LYS A 14 -41.11 -22.37 26.34
C LYS A 14 -41.02 -23.11 24.99
N SER A 15 -39.91 -22.92 24.26
CA SER A 15 -39.42 -23.83 23.19
C SER A 15 -37.89 -23.69 23.13
N GLN A 16 -37.08 -24.66 23.59
CA GLN A 16 -36.71 -25.95 22.97
C GLN A 16 -35.70 -25.86 21.80
N THR A 17 -34.57 -26.55 22.00
CA THR A 17 -33.40 -26.65 21.13
C THR A 17 -33.60 -27.59 19.94
N PRO A 18 -33.13 -27.28 18.72
CA PRO A 18 -33.06 -28.25 17.63
C PRO A 18 -31.87 -29.21 17.79
N ARG A 19 -32.08 -30.50 17.48
CA ARG A 19 -31.04 -31.55 17.43
C ARG A 19 -30.60 -31.81 15.98
N THR A 20 -29.36 -32.26 15.84
CA THR A 20 -28.74 -32.74 14.59
C THR A 20 -29.43 -34.01 14.04
N PRO A 21 -29.57 -34.17 12.71
CA PRO A 21 -29.92 -35.44 12.07
C PRO A 21 -28.66 -36.28 11.71
N PRO A 22 -28.78 -37.61 11.56
CA PRO A 22 -27.65 -38.52 11.28
C PRO A 22 -27.42 -38.76 9.78
N VAL A 23 -26.21 -39.20 9.42
CA VAL A 23 -25.86 -39.71 8.08
C VAL A 23 -25.84 -41.24 8.11
N THR A 24 -26.59 -41.88 7.21
CA THR A 24 -26.60 -43.33 7.03
C THR A 24 -25.72 -43.72 5.84
N SER A 25 -24.92 -44.77 6.02
CA SER A 25 -24.04 -45.38 5.01
C SER A 25 -24.78 -46.26 4.00
N THR A 26 -24.34 -46.23 2.74
CA THR A 26 -24.57 -47.30 1.75
C THR A 26 -23.27 -47.56 0.97
N SER A 27 -22.94 -48.83 0.74
CA SER A 27 -21.70 -49.30 0.09
C SER A 27 -21.93 -49.85 -1.32
N GLU A 28 -20.83 -49.93 -2.10
CA GLU A 28 -20.56 -50.81 -3.27
C GLU A 28 -21.48 -50.70 -4.50
N THR A 29 -20.94 -50.58 -5.73
CA THR A 29 -20.46 -51.72 -6.54
C THR A 29 -19.54 -51.27 -7.71
N GLU A 30 -18.76 -52.22 -8.22
CA GLU A 30 -17.63 -52.23 -9.18
C GLU A 30 -17.69 -51.47 -10.53
N GLY A 31 -16.53 -50.89 -10.93
CA GLY A 31 -15.76 -51.19 -12.17
C GLY A 31 -16.28 -50.77 -13.57
N PRO A 32 -15.45 -50.84 -14.65
CA PRO A 32 -14.02 -51.25 -14.74
C PRO A 32 -13.08 -50.18 -15.36
N ALA A 33 -11.78 -50.52 -15.50
CA ALA A 33 -10.71 -49.67 -16.05
C ALA A 33 -10.65 -49.61 -17.60
N PRO A 34 -9.82 -48.69 -18.16
CA PRO A 34 -8.75 -49.16 -19.05
C PRO A 34 -7.36 -48.55 -18.77
N ALA A 35 -6.34 -48.98 -19.52
CA ALA A 35 -4.93 -48.92 -19.14
C ALA A 35 -4.02 -47.99 -19.99
N ASN A 36 -2.80 -47.78 -19.47
CA ASN A 36 -1.53 -47.46 -20.16
C ASN A 36 -1.42 -46.19 -21.02
N ALA A 37 -0.60 -45.23 -20.54
CA ALA A 37 0.42 -44.57 -21.35
C ALA A 37 1.62 -44.11 -20.49
N ARG A 38 2.85 -44.45 -20.91
CA ARG A 38 4.11 -43.94 -20.35
C ARG A 38 4.59 -42.72 -21.15
N PRO A 39 5.19 -41.69 -20.52
CA PRO A 39 6.20 -40.85 -21.15
C PRO A 39 7.62 -41.33 -20.78
N GLY A 40 8.55 -41.32 -21.74
CA GLY A 40 9.96 -41.73 -21.53
C GLY A 40 10.88 -40.58 -21.08
N PRO A 41 12.14 -40.89 -20.69
CA PRO A 41 13.11 -39.88 -20.23
C PRO A 41 14.08 -39.40 -21.33
N GLY A 42 14.47 -38.13 -21.26
CA GLY A 42 15.59 -37.53 -22.03
C GLY A 42 15.17 -36.63 -23.21
N PRO A 43 16.05 -35.70 -23.66
CA PRO A 43 17.50 -35.89 -23.69
C PRO A 43 18.39 -34.82 -23.03
N ALA A 44 19.58 -35.28 -22.64
CA ALA A 44 20.90 -34.63 -22.73
C ALA A 44 21.08 -33.13 -22.36
N ARG A 45 21.64 -32.93 -21.15
CA ARG A 45 22.54 -31.80 -20.84
C ARG A 45 23.80 -31.93 -21.72
N GLN A 46 24.12 -30.93 -22.56
CA GLN A 46 25.46 -30.79 -23.14
C GLN A 46 26.29 -29.79 -22.32
N GLN A 47 27.42 -30.25 -21.81
CA GLN A 47 28.52 -29.36 -21.41
C GLN A 47 29.22 -28.87 -22.68
N GLN A 48 29.45 -27.56 -22.81
CA GLN A 48 30.46 -27.04 -23.71
C GLN A 48 31.50 -26.24 -22.94
N GLN A 49 32.75 -26.57 -23.23
CA GLN A 49 33.95 -25.99 -22.61
C GLN A 49 34.38 -24.73 -23.37
N GLN A 50 35.33 -24.00 -22.79
CA GLN A 50 35.92 -22.77 -23.31
C GLN A 50 36.53 -22.97 -24.72
N PRO A 51 36.74 -21.87 -25.47
CA PRO A 51 38.11 -21.35 -25.54
C PRO A 51 38.19 -19.83 -25.36
N GLY A 52 39.38 -19.32 -25.03
CA GLY A 52 39.60 -17.89 -24.74
C GLY A 52 40.51 -17.15 -25.73
N LYS A 53 40.53 -15.82 -25.59
CA LYS A 53 41.41 -14.83 -26.30
C LYS A 53 41.08 -14.67 -27.80
N PRO A 54 41.42 -13.52 -28.46
CA PRO A 54 42.42 -12.50 -28.10
C PRO A 54 41.89 -11.05 -28.04
N GLY A 55 42.80 -10.09 -27.81
CA GLY A 55 42.54 -8.65 -28.00
C GLY A 55 43.63 -7.96 -28.83
N PRO A 56 43.35 -6.77 -29.41
CA PRO A 56 44.32 -5.73 -29.78
C PRO A 56 44.19 -4.51 -28.82
N GLY A 57 45.17 -3.64 -28.52
CA GLY A 57 46.28 -3.07 -29.30
C GLY A 57 45.86 -1.71 -29.89
N GLY A 58 46.45 -0.53 -29.61
CA GLY A 58 47.59 -0.05 -28.79
C GLY A 58 47.49 1.50 -28.67
N PRO A 59 48.55 2.33 -28.83
CA PRO A 59 49.97 2.17 -28.46
C PRO A 59 50.66 3.45 -27.87
N GLN A 60 51.94 3.31 -27.44
CA GLN A 60 53.01 4.34 -27.32
C GLN A 60 52.89 5.46 -26.23
N ALA A 61 53.95 5.88 -25.52
CA ALA A 61 55.37 5.48 -25.42
C ALA A 61 55.92 5.94 -24.02
N LYS A 62 57.22 6.11 -23.66
CA LYS A 62 58.54 6.12 -24.35
C LYS A 62 59.68 6.02 -23.30
N GLY A 63 60.79 5.31 -23.60
CA GLY A 63 62.12 5.56 -22.97
C GLY A 63 62.74 4.41 -22.12
N PRO A 64 64.09 4.30 -22.02
CA PRO A 64 64.77 3.01 -21.90
C PRO A 64 65.41 2.67 -20.52
N GLY A 65 65.79 1.39 -20.34
CA GLY A 65 66.50 0.84 -19.16
C GLY A 65 68.03 1.00 -19.18
N PRO A 66 68.88 0.02 -18.74
CA PRO A 66 68.59 -1.40 -18.43
C PRO A 66 69.27 -2.01 -17.16
N ALA A 67 68.92 -3.28 -16.86
CA ALA A 67 69.77 -4.41 -16.37
C ALA A 67 70.79 -4.25 -15.20
N LYS A 68 71.14 -5.27 -14.39
CA LYS A 68 70.62 -6.60 -13.99
C LYS A 68 71.42 -7.03 -12.72
N GLY A 69 70.94 -8.00 -11.92
CA GLY A 69 71.71 -8.58 -10.80
C GLY A 69 72.92 -9.42 -11.25
N PRO A 70 73.60 -10.18 -10.34
CA PRO A 70 72.94 -11.33 -9.70
C PRO A 70 73.39 -11.69 -8.26
N GLN A 71 72.97 -12.88 -7.82
CA GLN A 71 73.14 -13.49 -6.49
C GLN A 71 74.47 -14.25 -6.28
N ALA A 72 74.79 -14.43 -4.99
CA ALA A 72 75.28 -15.66 -4.33
C ALA A 72 76.64 -16.31 -4.71
N VAL A 73 77.13 -17.10 -3.75
CA VAL A 73 78.50 -17.62 -3.59
C VAL A 73 78.58 -19.15 -3.67
N ALA A 74 79.77 -19.66 -4.04
CA ALA A 74 80.56 -20.71 -3.35
C ALA A 74 81.21 -21.77 -4.28
N GLY A 75 82.41 -22.25 -3.93
CA GLY A 75 82.90 -23.59 -4.31
C GLY A 75 84.34 -23.72 -4.84
N GLU A 76 85.25 -24.20 -3.97
CA GLU A 76 86.39 -25.12 -4.19
C GLU A 76 87.49 -24.92 -5.27
N GLY A 77 88.76 -25.16 -4.89
CA GLY A 77 89.84 -25.58 -5.81
C GLY A 77 91.28 -25.12 -5.48
N ALA A 78 92.14 -26.03 -5.01
CA ALA A 78 93.62 -25.89 -4.89
C ALA A 78 94.32 -26.85 -5.91
N PRO A 79 95.67 -27.00 -6.04
CA PRO A 79 96.80 -26.49 -5.21
C PRO A 79 98.14 -26.11 -5.96
N ALA A 80 99.22 -25.89 -5.17
CA ALA A 80 100.66 -26.18 -5.44
C ALA A 80 101.70 -25.05 -5.73
N GLN A 81 102.96 -25.34 -5.30
CA GLN A 81 104.19 -24.53 -5.07
C GLN A 81 105.21 -24.63 -6.26
N PRO A 82 106.50 -24.14 -6.26
CA PRO A 82 107.40 -23.69 -5.14
C PRO A 82 108.46 -22.54 -5.35
N ASP A 83 109.10 -22.15 -4.23
CA ASP A 83 110.50 -21.66 -3.94
C ASP A 83 111.20 -20.53 -4.76
N SER A 84 111.60 -19.36 -4.20
CA SER A 84 112.73 -18.99 -3.24
C SER A 84 114.04 -18.57 -3.97
N PRO A 85 114.97 -17.67 -3.48
CA PRO A 85 115.08 -16.89 -2.21
C PRO A 85 115.58 -15.38 -2.25
N GLN A 86 115.18 -14.56 -1.24
CA GLN A 86 115.90 -13.57 -0.34
C GLN A 86 117.16 -12.72 -0.80
N PRO A 87 117.56 -11.51 -0.24
CA PRO A 87 117.07 -10.66 0.91
C PRO A 87 116.92 -9.09 0.78
N ALA A 88 116.09 -8.54 1.70
CA ALA A 88 116.26 -7.31 2.56
C ALA A 88 116.11 -5.82 2.10
N GLN A 89 114.91 -5.25 2.40
CA GLN A 89 114.62 -3.96 3.10
C GLN A 89 114.95 -2.56 2.49
N PRO A 90 114.28 -1.44 2.93
CA PRO A 90 112.88 -1.27 3.39
C PRO A 90 112.16 0.02 2.87
N LYS A 91 110.82 0.04 2.78
CA LYS A 91 109.92 1.25 2.78
C LYS A 91 108.42 0.86 2.73
N PRO A 92 107.47 1.74 3.10
CA PRO A 92 107.02 1.96 4.47
C PRO A 92 105.60 1.42 4.77
N GLN A 93 105.19 1.52 6.04
CA GLN A 93 103.97 0.96 6.62
C GLN A 93 102.66 1.42 5.95
N ALA A 94 101.75 0.47 5.71
CA ALA A 94 100.33 0.76 5.50
C ALA A 94 99.60 0.76 6.85
N SER A 95 99.01 1.89 7.23
CA SER A 95 98.20 1.99 8.46
C SER A 95 96.86 1.25 8.32
N PRO A 96 96.34 0.64 9.40
CA PRO A 96 95.10 -0.12 9.34
C PRO A 96 93.87 0.78 9.16
N ALA A 97 92.88 0.29 8.40
CA ALA A 97 91.58 0.94 8.26
C ALA A 97 90.81 0.86 9.59
N ALA A 98 90.42 2.02 10.14
CA ALA A 98 89.64 2.09 11.37
C ALA A 98 88.18 1.67 11.14
N VAL A 99 87.69 0.76 11.97
CA VAL A 99 86.26 0.40 12.05
C VAL A 99 85.50 1.58 12.68
N PRO A 100 84.39 2.06 12.06
CA PRO A 100 83.60 3.13 12.66
C PRO A 100 82.93 2.66 13.97
N PRO A 101 82.84 3.51 15.01
CA PRO A 101 82.27 3.11 16.29
C PRO A 101 80.77 2.83 16.19
N PRO A 102 80.22 1.92 17.02
CA PRO A 102 78.79 1.65 17.06
C PRO A 102 78.01 2.91 17.47
N ALA A 103 76.86 3.14 16.84
CA ALA A 103 76.04 4.32 17.09
C ALA A 103 75.61 4.40 18.57
N PRO A 104 75.74 5.56 19.23
CA PRO A 104 75.39 5.69 20.65
C PRO A 104 73.88 5.56 20.86
N ALA A 105 73.48 4.98 22.00
CA ALA A 105 72.08 4.77 22.36
C ALA A 105 71.25 6.06 22.24
N ALA A 106 70.11 5.96 21.54
CA ALA A 106 69.28 7.10 21.19
C ALA A 106 68.68 7.77 22.44
N ARG A 107 69.21 8.95 22.81
CA ARG A 107 68.69 9.74 23.93
C ARG A 107 67.41 10.44 23.51
N ALA A 108 66.35 10.32 24.31
CA ALA A 108 65.08 10.99 24.09
C ALA A 108 65.25 12.52 24.09
N LYS A 109 65.25 13.13 22.90
CA LYS A 109 65.24 14.59 22.73
C LYS A 109 63.89 15.16 23.14
N THR A 110 63.85 16.39 23.66
CA THR A 110 62.63 17.11 24.10
C THR A 110 61.48 17.08 23.10
N ARG A 111 61.78 17.00 21.79
CA ARG A 111 60.79 16.83 20.71
C ARG A 111 59.93 15.56 20.88
N HIS A 112 60.50 14.43 21.29
CA HIS A 112 59.74 13.19 21.52
C HIS A 112 58.84 13.31 22.75
N TRP A 113 59.29 14.01 23.79
CA TRP A 113 58.46 14.27 24.97
C TRP A 113 57.26 15.17 24.62
N LEU A 114 57.45 16.19 23.78
CA LEU A 114 56.34 17.02 23.29
C LEU A 114 55.33 16.22 22.45
N VAL A 115 55.79 15.27 21.63
CA VAL A 115 54.92 14.34 20.88
C VAL A 115 54.15 13.41 21.82
N LEU A 116 54.79 12.86 22.86
CA LEU A 116 54.15 12.01 23.85
C LEU A 116 53.14 12.77 24.72
N VAL A 117 53.44 14.01 25.10
CA VAL A 117 52.53 14.88 25.86
C VAL A 117 51.32 15.30 25.01
N SER A 118 51.50 15.63 23.72
CA SER A 118 50.35 15.92 22.85
C SER A 118 49.49 14.69 22.60
N PHE A 119 50.09 13.51 22.43
CA PHE A 119 49.35 12.24 22.35
C PHE A 119 48.55 11.97 23.63
N PHE A 120 49.17 12.15 24.80
CA PHE A 120 48.49 11.94 26.07
C PHE A 120 47.31 12.91 26.26
N LEU A 121 47.50 14.21 25.98
CA LEU A 121 46.46 15.22 26.16
C LEU A 121 45.33 15.14 25.13
N MET A 122 45.61 14.76 23.88
CA MET A 122 44.58 14.69 22.82
C MET A 122 43.92 13.33 22.67
N VAL A 123 44.58 12.23 23.06
CA VAL A 123 44.08 10.87 22.84
C VAL A 123 43.86 10.15 24.16
N ALA A 124 44.92 9.95 24.96
CA ALA A 124 44.85 9.08 26.13
C ALA A 124 43.98 9.65 27.27
N ALA A 125 44.05 10.96 27.54
CA ALA A 125 43.27 11.60 28.59
C ALA A 125 41.77 11.70 28.23
N PRO A 126 41.34 12.12 27.02
CA PRO A 126 39.94 12.09 26.64
C PRO A 126 39.37 10.66 26.54
N ALA A 127 40.11 9.70 25.99
CA ALA A 127 39.69 8.29 25.95
C ALA A 127 39.59 7.67 27.35
N GLY A 128 40.51 8.01 28.26
CA GLY A 128 40.46 7.62 29.67
C GLY A 128 39.28 8.22 30.42
N GLY A 129 38.97 9.50 30.18
CA GLY A 129 37.79 10.19 30.71
C GLY A 129 36.48 9.56 30.23
N ALA A 130 36.37 9.28 28.93
CA ALA A 130 35.22 8.57 28.36
C ALA A 130 35.09 7.14 28.89
N SER A 131 36.21 6.43 29.07
CA SER A 131 36.21 5.09 29.68
C SER A 131 35.73 5.13 31.13
N TRP A 132 36.17 6.12 31.91
CA TRP A 132 35.69 6.33 33.27
C TRP A 132 34.19 6.64 33.31
N TYR A 133 33.71 7.53 32.44
CA TYR A 133 32.28 7.84 32.30
C TYR A 133 31.45 6.58 32.01
N LEU A 134 31.81 5.85 30.95
CA LEU A 134 31.07 4.66 30.50
C LEU A 134 31.09 3.49 31.51
N TRP A 135 32.01 3.49 32.48
CA TRP A 135 32.10 2.45 33.50
C TRP A 135 31.61 2.85 34.90
N ARG A 136 31.46 4.16 35.18
CA ARG A 136 31.09 4.67 36.50
C ARG A 136 29.80 5.48 36.54
N VAL A 137 29.37 6.01 35.40
CA VAL A 137 28.28 6.99 35.30
C VAL A 137 27.20 6.51 34.33
N ALA A 138 27.61 5.98 33.16
CA ALA A 138 26.66 5.53 32.15
C ALA A 138 25.81 4.36 32.65
N VAL A 139 24.48 4.46 32.48
CA VAL A 139 23.51 3.47 32.92
C VAL A 139 23.26 2.45 31.81
N ASP A 140 23.12 1.19 32.23
CA ASP A 140 22.86 0.06 31.36
C ASP A 140 21.46 0.13 30.72
N GLN A 141 21.37 -0.24 29.45
CA GLN A 141 20.19 -0.14 28.61
C GLN A 141 19.84 -1.51 28.00
N TYR A 142 18.55 -1.81 28.09
CA TYR A 142 17.89 -2.99 27.56
C TYR A 142 17.27 -2.67 26.20
N ALA A 143 17.20 -3.66 25.31
CA ALA A 143 16.69 -3.46 23.95
C ALA A 143 15.66 -4.52 23.57
N SER A 144 14.43 -4.08 23.29
CA SER A 144 13.39 -4.90 22.65
C SER A 144 13.49 -4.73 21.14
N THR A 145 13.42 -5.85 20.41
CA THR A 145 13.35 -5.84 18.94
C THR A 145 12.01 -6.40 18.49
N VAL A 146 11.39 -5.73 17.53
CA VAL A 146 10.17 -6.15 16.81
C VAL A 146 10.43 -6.04 15.31
N ALA A 147 9.92 -6.99 14.52
CA ALA A 147 10.10 -6.95 13.06
C ALA A 147 8.83 -7.38 12.34
N PHE A 148 8.43 -6.61 11.34
CA PHE A 148 7.20 -6.82 10.58
C PHE A 148 7.35 -6.42 9.11
N SER A 149 6.43 -6.93 8.28
CA SER A 149 6.28 -6.53 6.89
C SER A 149 4.85 -6.05 6.66
N VAL A 150 4.65 -4.95 5.94
CA VAL A 150 3.31 -4.59 5.45
C VAL A 150 2.98 -5.50 4.26
N ARG A 151 1.84 -6.18 4.33
CA ARG A 151 1.32 -6.98 3.22
C ARG A 151 0.00 -6.43 2.73
N ARG A 152 -0.16 -6.42 1.42
CA ARG A 152 -1.37 -6.00 0.72
C ARG A 152 -1.89 -7.18 -0.08
N GLU A 153 -3.18 -7.46 0.04
CA GLU A 153 -3.84 -8.54 -0.69
C GLU A 153 -4.33 -8.01 -2.05
N GLU A 154 -3.42 -7.87 -3.01
CA GLU A 154 -3.79 -7.60 -4.39
C GLU A 154 -4.03 -8.91 -5.14
N ALA A 155 -5.31 -9.18 -5.44
CA ALA A 155 -5.67 -10.21 -6.39
C ALA A 155 -5.14 -9.80 -7.77
N SER A 156 -4.09 -10.49 -8.24
CA SER A 156 -3.49 -10.26 -9.57
C SER A 156 -4.59 -10.22 -10.62
N SER A 157 -4.57 -9.20 -11.48
CA SER A 157 -5.60 -9.10 -12.51
C SER A 157 -5.55 -10.36 -13.39
N ALA A 158 -6.72 -10.96 -13.65
CA ALA A 158 -6.80 -12.09 -14.59
C ALA A 158 -6.22 -11.70 -15.97
N VAL A 159 -6.25 -10.41 -16.31
CA VAL A 159 -5.64 -9.85 -17.52
C VAL A 159 -4.11 -9.79 -17.42
N GLU A 160 -3.52 -9.43 -16.27
CA GLU A 160 -2.06 -9.48 -16.08
C GLU A 160 -1.53 -10.92 -16.15
N THR A 161 -2.29 -11.87 -15.61
CA THR A 161 -1.96 -13.31 -15.69
C THR A 161 -2.03 -13.81 -17.13
N LEU A 162 -2.97 -13.31 -17.94
CA LEU A 162 -3.03 -13.62 -19.39
C LEU A 162 -1.89 -12.96 -20.20
N ILE A 163 -1.45 -11.76 -19.82
CA ILE A 163 -0.40 -11.00 -20.54
C ILE A 163 1.03 -11.44 -20.09
N GLY A 164 1.15 -12.18 -18.99
CA GLY A 164 2.43 -12.74 -18.52
C GLY A 164 3.35 -11.74 -17.82
N ILE A 165 2.83 -10.56 -17.47
CA ILE A 165 3.56 -9.47 -16.78
C ILE A 165 3.46 -9.59 -15.26
N THR A 166 3.74 -10.78 -14.72
CA THR A 166 3.59 -11.13 -13.29
C THR A 166 4.73 -10.64 -12.39
N GLY A 167 5.33 -9.49 -12.69
CA GLY A 167 6.62 -9.07 -12.09
C GLY A 167 6.78 -7.60 -11.70
N ILE A 168 5.76 -6.75 -11.87
CA ILE A 168 5.84 -5.30 -11.56
C ILE A 168 5.13 -4.98 -10.23
N SER A 169 5.19 -5.91 -9.27
CA SER A 169 4.55 -5.81 -7.94
C SER A 169 5.30 -4.85 -7.01
N GLY A 170 5.39 -3.57 -7.38
CA GLY A 170 6.02 -2.50 -6.62
C GLY A 170 5.06 -1.73 -5.69
N SER A 171 3.88 -2.27 -5.37
CA SER A 171 2.87 -1.57 -4.56
C SER A 171 3.12 -1.63 -3.05
N SER A 172 3.80 -2.68 -2.55
CA SER A 172 4.03 -2.87 -1.10
C SER A 172 5.13 -1.98 -0.51
N SER A 173 6.04 -1.45 -1.33
CA SER A 173 7.07 -0.52 -0.85
C SER A 173 6.43 0.77 -0.34
N THR A 174 5.48 1.35 -1.07
CA THR A 174 4.85 2.63 -0.73
C THR A 174 4.16 2.62 0.63
N ASP A 175 3.38 1.58 0.95
CA ASP A 175 2.73 1.47 2.26
C ASP A 175 3.76 1.27 3.39
N THR A 176 4.94 0.70 3.10
CA THR A 176 6.06 0.55 4.05
C THR A 176 6.86 1.84 4.22
N ASP A 177 7.04 2.62 3.14
CA ASP A 177 7.68 3.95 3.16
C ASP A 177 6.86 4.94 4.01
N ILE A 178 5.53 4.93 3.85
CA ILE A 178 4.60 5.74 4.66
C ILE A 178 4.72 5.39 6.16
N LEU A 179 4.82 4.10 6.49
CA LEU A 179 5.00 3.64 7.87
C LEU A 179 6.38 4.04 8.42
N TYR A 180 7.45 3.97 7.62
CA TYR A 180 8.79 4.42 8.01
C TYR A 180 8.82 5.92 8.40
N GLU A 181 8.15 6.79 7.64
CA GLU A 181 8.01 8.22 7.97
C GLU A 181 7.14 8.44 9.22
N PHE A 182 6.03 7.69 9.37
CA PHE A 182 5.20 7.77 10.57
C PHE A 182 5.94 7.39 11.85
N LEU A 183 6.80 6.36 11.79
CA LEU A 183 7.64 5.89 12.90
C LEU A 183 8.67 6.94 13.38
N GLN A 184 8.92 7.99 12.59
CA GLN A 184 9.77 9.14 12.93
C GLN A 184 8.96 10.42 13.17
N SER A 185 7.63 10.38 13.03
CA SER A 185 6.79 11.56 13.11
C SER A 185 6.64 12.05 14.55
N GLN A 186 6.67 13.38 14.73
CA GLN A 186 6.37 14.03 16.00
C GLN A 186 5.00 13.64 16.56
N ARG A 187 4.01 13.37 15.68
CA ARG A 187 2.68 12.87 16.06
C ARG A 187 2.76 11.58 16.85
N LEU A 188 3.43 10.56 16.29
CA LEU A 188 3.58 9.27 16.96
C LEU A 188 4.34 9.41 18.29
N VAL A 189 5.41 10.21 18.33
CA VAL A 189 6.17 10.42 19.57
C VAL A 189 5.31 11.06 20.66
N ALA A 190 4.44 12.01 20.30
CA ALA A 190 3.49 12.62 21.25
C ALA A 190 2.41 11.62 21.72
N GLU A 191 1.82 10.83 20.82
CA GLU A 191 0.83 9.79 21.17
C GLU A 191 1.44 8.69 22.06
N MET A 192 2.68 8.28 21.78
CA MET A 192 3.43 7.33 22.61
C MET A 192 3.77 7.90 24.00
N ASP A 193 4.07 9.20 24.09
CA ASP A 193 4.34 9.88 25.37
C ASP A 193 3.08 9.99 26.25
N GLU A 194 1.93 10.29 25.64
CA GLU A 194 0.64 10.33 26.33
C GLU A 194 0.20 8.94 26.84
N GLU A 195 0.45 7.88 26.08
CA GLU A 195 0.02 6.52 26.44
C GLU A 195 0.99 5.78 27.38
N VAL A 196 2.30 6.01 27.24
CA VAL A 196 3.34 5.22 27.92
C VAL A 196 4.19 6.04 28.91
N ASP A 197 4.06 7.36 28.97
CA ASP A 197 4.94 8.26 29.74
C ASP A 197 6.43 8.06 29.37
N LEU A 198 6.76 8.37 28.11
CA LEU A 198 8.13 8.24 27.59
C LEU A 198 9.09 9.14 28.37
N ARG A 199 8.69 10.38 28.67
CA ARG A 199 9.49 11.31 29.48
C ARG A 199 9.83 10.71 30.83
N GLY A 200 8.83 10.23 31.58
CA GLY A 200 9.04 9.65 32.90
C GLY A 200 9.95 8.43 32.87
N LYS A 201 9.74 7.49 31.92
CA LYS A 201 10.56 6.28 31.77
C LYS A 201 12.01 6.58 31.38
N TRP A 202 12.22 7.52 30.46
CA TRP A 202 13.56 7.88 29.99
C TRP A 202 14.28 8.93 30.85
N SER A 203 13.62 9.55 31.83
CA SER A 203 14.26 10.41 32.84
C SER A 203 14.56 9.71 34.18
N LYS A 204 14.20 8.43 34.35
CA LYS A 204 14.44 7.66 35.60
C LYS A 204 15.89 7.73 36.17
N PRO A 205 16.98 7.68 35.36
CA PRO A 205 18.33 7.61 35.92
C PRO A 205 18.91 8.99 36.26
N GLU A 206 18.90 9.35 37.55
CA GLU A 206 19.37 10.65 38.10
C GLU A 206 20.88 10.95 37.99
N GLY A 207 21.64 10.20 37.17
CA GLY A 207 23.11 10.27 37.14
C GLY A 207 23.80 10.34 35.77
N ASP A 208 23.07 10.18 34.65
CA ASP A 208 23.66 10.00 33.31
C ASP A 208 23.28 11.14 32.35
N PRO A 209 24.01 12.27 32.34
CA PRO A 209 23.65 13.45 31.55
C PRO A 209 23.83 13.30 30.02
N ILE A 210 24.32 12.16 29.53
CA ILE A 210 24.53 11.92 28.09
C ILE A 210 23.48 10.98 27.52
N PHE A 211 23.09 9.94 28.26
CA PHE A 211 22.11 8.97 27.80
C PHE A 211 20.70 9.17 28.38
N THR A 212 20.51 9.86 29.51
CA THR A 212 19.17 10.15 30.09
C THR A 212 18.46 11.29 29.34
N PHE A 213 17.11 11.28 29.34
CA PHE A 213 16.30 12.39 28.86
C PHE A 213 16.16 13.51 29.90
N ASP A 214 16.37 14.77 29.50
CA ASP A 214 16.29 15.93 30.40
C ASP A 214 14.82 16.41 30.54
N SER A 215 14.17 16.01 31.63
CA SER A 215 12.77 16.31 31.91
C SER A 215 12.63 17.70 32.56
N PRO A 216 11.66 18.56 32.14
CA PRO A 216 10.45 18.21 31.39
C PRO A 216 10.60 18.12 29.87
N GLY A 217 11.59 18.80 29.27
CA GLY A 217 11.84 18.85 27.81
C GLY A 217 10.69 19.45 26.96
N SER A 218 11.00 19.87 25.73
CA SER A 218 9.99 20.10 24.70
C SER A 218 9.60 18.77 24.02
N ILE A 219 8.59 18.79 23.14
CA ILE A 219 8.25 17.61 22.33
C ILE A 219 9.30 17.38 21.23
N GLU A 220 9.92 18.45 20.73
CA GLU A 220 11.05 18.40 19.80
C GLU A 220 12.28 17.74 20.45
N ASP A 221 12.60 18.09 21.70
CA ASP A 221 13.67 17.43 22.47
C ASP A 221 13.40 15.92 22.62
N LEU A 222 12.14 15.53 22.81
CA LEU A 222 11.72 14.13 22.92
C LEU A 222 11.79 13.39 21.57
N VAL A 223 11.52 14.05 20.45
CA VAL A 223 11.70 13.49 19.10
C VAL A 223 13.20 13.28 18.77
N ASP A 224 14.06 14.23 19.12
CA ASP A 224 15.52 14.09 18.98
C ASP A 224 16.09 13.00 19.90
N TYR A 225 15.46 12.77 21.05
CA TYR A 225 15.77 11.65 21.94
C TYR A 225 15.21 10.31 21.45
N TRP A 226 13.99 10.29 20.89
CA TRP A 226 13.37 9.13 20.24
C TRP A 226 14.29 8.56 19.15
N GLY A 227 14.83 9.43 18.28
CA GLY A 227 15.80 9.03 17.25
C GLY A 227 17.13 8.46 17.80
N ARG A 228 17.43 8.63 19.09
CA ARG A 228 18.57 7.96 19.78
C ARG A 228 18.18 6.59 20.33
N MET A 229 17.05 6.48 21.03
CA MET A 229 16.62 5.23 21.69
C MET A 229 15.94 4.24 20.74
N VAL A 230 15.17 4.71 19.77
CA VAL A 230 14.47 3.90 18.78
C VAL A 230 15.25 3.90 17.48
N LYS A 231 15.70 2.72 17.04
CA LYS A 231 16.41 2.51 15.78
C LYS A 231 15.56 1.69 14.83
N ILE A 232 15.22 2.31 13.70
CA ILE A 232 14.42 1.71 12.63
C ILE A 232 15.38 1.29 11.52
N TYR A 233 15.32 0.02 11.14
CA TYR A 233 16.06 -0.55 10.02
C TYR A 233 15.05 -0.95 8.95
N TYR A 234 15.19 -0.36 7.76
CA TYR A 234 14.30 -0.59 6.63
C TYR A 234 15.06 -1.29 5.50
N ASP A 235 14.53 -2.43 5.05
CA ASP A 235 14.95 -3.09 3.81
C ASP A 235 13.83 -2.97 2.77
N SER A 236 13.99 -2.02 1.84
CA SER A 236 13.04 -1.78 0.74
C SER A 236 13.05 -2.88 -0.34
N GLY A 237 14.10 -3.71 -0.40
CA GLY A 237 14.17 -4.85 -1.31
C GLY A 237 13.39 -6.06 -0.79
N ALA A 238 13.35 -6.23 0.53
CA ALA A 238 12.61 -7.31 1.19
C ALA A 238 11.20 -6.90 1.67
N GLY A 239 10.94 -5.59 1.84
CA GLY A 239 9.69 -5.08 2.40
C GLY A 239 9.58 -5.29 3.92
N LEU A 240 10.72 -5.29 4.63
CA LEU A 240 10.80 -5.54 6.06
C LEU A 240 11.22 -4.27 6.82
N LEU A 241 10.54 -4.04 7.95
CA LEU A 241 10.94 -3.09 8.98
C LEU A 241 11.34 -3.88 10.24
N GLU A 242 12.58 -3.69 10.71
CA GLU A 242 13.03 -4.08 12.05
C GLU A 242 13.14 -2.81 12.90
N ILE A 243 12.50 -2.80 14.07
CA ILE A 243 12.59 -1.70 15.03
C ILE A 243 13.23 -2.24 16.30
N ARG A 244 14.25 -1.52 16.79
CA ARG A 244 14.88 -1.76 18.09
C ARG A 244 14.61 -0.57 19.01
N VAL A 245 13.90 -0.82 20.09
CA VAL A 245 13.57 0.16 21.13
C VAL A 245 14.49 -0.07 22.33
N GLN A 246 15.09 1.00 22.86
CA GLN A 246 15.94 0.97 24.06
C GLN A 246 15.27 1.68 25.24
N ALA A 247 15.47 1.12 26.44
CA ALA A 247 15.11 1.75 27.72
C ALA A 247 16.04 1.27 28.85
N PHE A 248 15.95 1.92 30.01
CA PHE A 248 16.78 1.58 31.18
C PHE A 248 16.28 0.36 31.97
N GLU A 249 15.04 -0.08 31.72
CA GLU A 249 14.43 -1.30 32.26
C GLU A 249 13.97 -2.20 31.09
N ALA A 250 14.00 -3.52 31.28
CA ALA A 250 13.65 -4.49 30.24
C ALA A 250 12.14 -4.48 29.93
N GLU A 251 11.35 -4.28 30.98
CA GLU A 251 9.90 -4.15 30.98
C GLU A 251 9.48 -2.89 30.21
N ASP A 252 10.14 -1.75 30.46
CA ASP A 252 9.89 -0.50 29.73
C ASP A 252 10.24 -0.63 28.24
N ALA A 253 11.38 -1.25 27.91
CA ALA A 253 11.77 -1.46 26.51
C ALA A 253 10.75 -2.36 25.77
N THR A 254 10.20 -3.36 26.45
CA THR A 254 9.19 -4.26 25.87
C THR A 254 7.85 -3.54 25.71
N LEU A 255 7.38 -2.83 26.73
CA LEU A 255 6.13 -2.06 26.70
C LEU A 255 6.12 -1.02 25.58
N ILE A 256 7.18 -0.21 25.45
CA ILE A 256 7.30 0.79 24.38
C ILE A 256 7.29 0.12 23.00
N ALA A 257 7.92 -1.06 22.84
CA ALA A 257 7.90 -1.80 21.58
C ALA A 257 6.54 -2.46 21.27
N GLU A 258 5.77 -2.85 22.29
CA GLU A 258 4.40 -3.35 22.15
C GLU A 258 3.45 -2.22 21.72
N THR A 259 3.42 -1.10 22.43
CA THR A 259 2.58 0.05 22.06
C THR A 259 2.96 0.60 20.67
N LEU A 260 4.26 0.65 20.34
CA LEU A 260 4.73 1.07 19.01
C LEU A 260 4.25 0.13 17.89
N PHE A 261 4.22 -1.17 18.15
CA PHE A 261 3.66 -2.16 17.23
C PHE A 261 2.16 -1.97 17.04
N ASP A 262 1.41 -1.74 18.12
CA ASP A 262 -0.03 -1.53 18.07
C ASP A 262 -0.40 -0.22 17.35
N LYS A 263 0.31 0.90 17.59
CA LYS A 263 0.15 2.15 16.81
C LYS A 263 0.48 1.96 15.33
N SER A 264 1.49 1.14 15.02
CA SER A 264 1.83 0.79 13.63
C SER A 264 0.71 -0.01 12.95
N ALA A 265 0.08 -0.92 13.69
CA ALA A 265 -1.06 -1.70 13.19
C ALA A 265 -2.32 -0.83 13.02
N GLU A 266 -2.59 0.07 13.98
CA GLU A 266 -3.69 1.06 13.92
C GLU A 266 -3.58 1.93 12.66
N MET A 267 -2.40 2.49 12.38
CA MET A 267 -2.14 3.30 11.18
C MET A 267 -2.40 2.53 9.86
N ILE A 268 -1.99 1.26 9.78
CA ILE A 268 -2.21 0.43 8.58
C ILE A 268 -3.69 0.05 8.42
N ASN A 269 -4.43 -0.10 9.53
CA ASN A 269 -5.87 -0.29 9.51
C ASN A 269 -6.59 0.99 9.05
N GLU A 270 -6.23 2.15 9.59
CA GLU A 270 -6.74 3.47 9.18
C GLU A 270 -6.55 3.70 7.67
N LEU A 271 -5.33 3.47 7.15
CA LEU A 271 -5.02 3.58 5.72
C LEU A 271 -5.81 2.57 4.85
N SER A 272 -6.19 1.43 5.41
CA SER A 272 -7.05 0.45 4.74
C SER A 272 -8.50 0.91 4.69
N ASP A 273 -9.02 1.44 5.79
CA ASP A 273 -10.41 1.89 5.87
C ASP A 273 -10.65 3.19 5.07
N ILE A 274 -9.68 4.11 5.05
CA ILE A 274 -9.67 5.26 4.12
C ILE A 274 -9.71 4.76 2.67
N ALA A 275 -8.83 3.81 2.29
CA ALA A 275 -8.79 3.29 0.93
C ALA A 275 -10.05 2.49 0.52
N ARG A 276 -10.75 1.89 1.47
CA ARG A 276 -12.06 1.23 1.27
C ARG A 276 -13.16 2.25 1.05
N GLU A 277 -13.24 3.27 1.90
CA GLU A 277 -14.25 4.33 1.77
C GLU A 277 -14.03 5.14 0.49
N ASP A 278 -12.79 5.50 0.14
CA ASP A 278 -12.44 6.14 -1.14
C ASP A 278 -12.87 5.31 -2.36
N ALA A 279 -12.75 3.98 -2.29
CA ALA A 279 -13.19 3.10 -3.37
C ALA A 279 -14.71 3.01 -3.52
N ILE A 280 -15.47 3.20 -2.44
CA ILE A 280 -16.94 3.07 -2.42
C ILE A 280 -17.65 4.41 -2.63
N ARG A 281 -17.08 5.54 -2.14
CA ARG A 281 -17.73 6.86 -2.05
C ARG A 281 -18.46 7.27 -3.32
N TYR A 282 -17.75 7.41 -4.44
CA TYR A 282 -18.33 7.85 -5.71
C TYR A 282 -19.45 6.91 -6.21
N ALA A 283 -19.30 5.60 -6.02
CA ALA A 283 -20.33 4.63 -6.43
C ALA A 283 -21.57 4.67 -5.52
N ARG A 284 -21.39 5.04 -4.24
CA ARG A 284 -22.49 5.29 -3.29
C ARG A 284 -23.25 6.56 -3.67
N ASP A 285 -22.53 7.65 -3.93
CA ASP A 285 -23.11 8.95 -4.29
C ASP A 285 -23.91 8.86 -5.60
N GLU A 286 -23.38 8.15 -6.61
CA GLU A 286 -24.09 7.87 -7.87
C GLU A 286 -25.33 6.98 -7.67
N LEU A 287 -25.25 5.96 -6.80
CA LEU A 287 -26.39 5.11 -6.47
C LEU A 287 -27.50 5.91 -5.75
N GLU A 288 -27.16 6.73 -4.75
CA GLU A 288 -28.11 7.59 -4.05
C GLU A 288 -28.77 8.60 -5.00
N GLY A 289 -27.96 9.23 -5.87
CA GLY A 289 -28.47 10.10 -6.93
C GLY A 289 -29.34 9.36 -7.97
N ALA A 290 -29.10 8.09 -8.24
CA ALA A 290 -29.95 7.29 -9.13
C ALA A 290 -31.27 6.87 -8.45
N VAL A 291 -31.24 6.54 -7.15
CA VAL A 291 -32.42 6.25 -6.33
C VAL A 291 -33.37 7.45 -6.30
N GLU A 292 -32.87 8.66 -6.04
CA GLU A 292 -33.74 9.85 -5.97
C GLU A 292 -34.31 10.21 -7.34
N ARG A 293 -33.53 10.11 -8.43
CA ARG A 293 -34.05 10.29 -9.81
C ARG A 293 -35.17 9.30 -10.13
N LEU A 294 -35.00 8.02 -9.76
CA LEU A 294 -36.02 6.99 -9.95
C LEU A 294 -37.29 7.27 -9.14
N LYS A 295 -37.14 7.71 -7.89
CA LYS A 295 -38.26 8.12 -7.04
C LYS A 295 -39.04 9.28 -7.67
N VAL A 296 -38.36 10.36 -8.07
CA VAL A 296 -39.00 11.53 -8.72
C VAL A 296 -39.72 11.12 -10.01
N ALA A 297 -39.11 10.29 -10.86
CA ALA A 297 -39.76 9.84 -12.10
C ALA A 297 -41.02 8.97 -11.84
N ARG A 298 -40.97 8.07 -10.85
CA ARG A 298 -42.14 7.26 -10.42
C ARG A 298 -43.24 8.10 -9.78
N GLU A 299 -42.87 9.11 -9.00
CA GLU A 299 -43.80 10.08 -8.42
C GLU A 299 -44.48 10.90 -9.51
N ALA A 300 -43.75 11.40 -10.52
CA ALA A 300 -44.32 12.14 -11.65
C ALA A 300 -45.31 11.32 -12.48
N VAL A 301 -44.98 10.07 -12.84
CA VAL A 301 -45.93 9.14 -13.51
C VAL A 301 -47.19 8.91 -12.67
N THR A 302 -47.02 8.75 -11.35
CA THR A 302 -48.14 8.55 -10.42
C THR A 302 -49.02 9.80 -10.31
N GLN A 303 -48.40 10.97 -10.22
CA GLN A 303 -49.09 12.25 -10.16
C GLN A 303 -49.87 12.55 -11.44
N PHE A 304 -49.29 12.26 -12.60
CA PHE A 304 -49.97 12.38 -13.90
C PHE A 304 -51.23 11.48 -13.94
N ARG A 305 -51.09 10.19 -13.61
CA ARG A 305 -52.21 9.24 -13.53
C ARG A 305 -53.30 9.69 -12.57
N ASN A 306 -52.93 10.17 -11.38
CA ASN A 306 -53.89 10.68 -10.40
C ASN A 306 -54.61 11.94 -10.88
N THR A 307 -53.91 12.87 -11.52
CA THR A 307 -54.46 14.15 -12.01
C THR A 307 -55.46 13.92 -13.14
N HIS A 308 -55.16 12.99 -14.06
CA HIS A 308 -56.01 12.66 -15.20
C HIS A 308 -56.98 11.50 -14.94
N GLN A 309 -56.99 10.94 -13.72
CA GLN A 309 -57.82 9.79 -13.30
C GLN A 309 -57.62 8.52 -14.14
N LEU A 310 -56.42 8.35 -14.71
CA LEU A 310 -56.07 7.24 -15.60
C LEU A 310 -55.52 6.05 -14.78
N VAL A 311 -56.18 4.90 -14.88
CA VAL A 311 -55.71 3.69 -14.17
C VAL A 311 -54.60 3.04 -14.97
N ASP A 312 -54.75 2.91 -16.28
CA ASP A 312 -53.69 2.49 -17.20
C ASP A 312 -53.94 3.23 -18.52
N PRO A 313 -53.16 4.30 -18.83
CA PRO A 313 -53.38 5.09 -20.03
C PRO A 313 -53.41 4.27 -21.32
N SER A 314 -52.64 3.18 -21.41
CA SER A 314 -52.60 2.32 -22.59
C SER A 314 -53.90 1.51 -22.75
N VAL A 315 -54.43 0.98 -21.65
CA VAL A 315 -55.72 0.24 -21.64
C VAL A 315 -56.90 1.20 -21.81
N ASP A 316 -56.86 2.37 -21.17
CA ASP A 316 -57.89 3.40 -21.27
C ASP A 316 -57.97 3.93 -22.73
N MET A 317 -56.82 4.14 -23.39
CA MET A 317 -56.74 4.46 -24.83
C MET A 317 -57.29 3.36 -25.72
N GLN A 318 -56.87 2.10 -25.52
CA GLN A 318 -57.38 0.97 -26.32
C GLN A 318 -58.89 0.79 -26.17
N THR A 319 -59.42 1.03 -24.97
CA THR A 319 -60.86 0.95 -24.68
C THR A 319 -61.64 2.05 -25.43
N GLN A 320 -61.18 3.30 -25.41
CA GLN A 320 -61.84 4.39 -26.15
C GLN A 320 -61.72 4.21 -27.68
N ALA A 321 -60.56 3.78 -28.18
CA ALA A 321 -60.38 3.47 -29.60
C ALA A 321 -61.29 2.31 -30.05
N GLY A 322 -61.42 1.26 -29.23
CA GLY A 322 -62.33 0.14 -29.48
C GLY A 322 -63.81 0.55 -29.49
N LEU A 323 -64.23 1.41 -28.56
CA LEU A 323 -65.58 1.98 -28.54
C LEU A 323 -65.86 2.81 -29.80
N LEU A 324 -64.93 3.68 -30.21
CA LEU A 324 -65.06 4.49 -31.41
C LEU A 324 -65.15 3.62 -32.68
N GLY A 325 -64.32 2.58 -32.79
CA GLY A 325 -64.38 1.61 -33.88
C GLY A 325 -65.71 0.83 -33.90
N ASN A 326 -66.25 0.47 -32.74
CA ASN A 326 -67.57 -0.17 -32.64
C ASN A 326 -68.70 0.78 -33.09
N LEU A 327 -68.67 2.05 -32.66
CA LEU A 327 -69.63 3.06 -33.12
C LEU A 327 -69.54 3.31 -34.64
N GLN A 328 -68.33 3.31 -35.21
CA GLN A 328 -68.13 3.41 -36.66
C GLN A 328 -68.70 2.20 -37.42
N ALA A 329 -68.56 0.99 -36.88
CA ALA A 329 -69.19 -0.20 -37.45
C ALA A 329 -70.73 -0.12 -37.39
N GLN A 330 -71.30 0.31 -36.25
CA GLN A 330 -72.74 0.56 -36.12
C GLN A 330 -73.23 1.66 -37.08
N LEU A 331 -72.42 2.69 -37.33
CA LEU A 331 -72.75 3.75 -38.29
C LEU A 331 -72.81 3.19 -39.73
N ALA A 332 -71.82 2.37 -40.12
CA ALA A 332 -71.80 1.74 -41.44
C ALA A 332 -73.03 0.83 -41.64
N GLU A 333 -73.38 0.02 -40.64
CA GLU A 333 -74.58 -0.83 -40.69
C GLU A 333 -75.88 0.01 -40.78
N ALA A 334 -75.99 1.11 -40.03
CA ALA A 334 -77.14 2.01 -40.09
C ALA A 334 -77.24 2.80 -41.42
N LEU A 335 -76.11 3.10 -42.07
CA LEU A 335 -76.08 3.71 -43.41
C LEU A 335 -76.54 2.71 -44.48
N ILE A 336 -76.08 1.45 -44.42
CA ILE A 336 -76.55 0.38 -45.30
C ILE A 336 -78.06 0.14 -45.14
N GLU A 337 -78.57 0.19 -43.90
CA GLU A 337 -80.01 0.12 -43.60
C GLU A 337 -80.78 1.29 -44.26
N VAL A 338 -80.22 2.51 -44.24
CA VAL A 338 -80.79 3.69 -44.91
C VAL A 338 -80.81 3.53 -46.43
N ASP A 339 -79.72 3.05 -47.04
CA ASP A 339 -79.61 2.92 -48.49
C ASP A 339 -80.62 1.89 -49.05
N ILE A 340 -80.73 0.71 -48.42
CA ILE A 340 -81.70 -0.34 -48.81
C ILE A 340 -83.15 0.15 -48.70
N LEU A 341 -83.47 0.95 -47.67
CA LEU A 341 -84.80 1.58 -47.54
C LEU A 341 -85.03 2.66 -48.61
N SER A 342 -83.99 3.36 -49.06
CA SER A 342 -84.11 4.41 -50.07
C SER A 342 -84.48 3.88 -51.47
N GLU A 343 -84.04 2.68 -51.81
CA GLU A 343 -84.35 2.03 -53.10
C GLU A 343 -85.79 1.47 -53.17
N SER A 344 -86.39 1.17 -52.02
CA SER A 344 -87.61 0.36 -51.92
C SER A 344 -88.84 1.08 -51.37
N THR A 345 -88.71 2.31 -50.85
CA THR A 345 -89.80 3.00 -50.15
C THR A 345 -90.06 4.43 -50.62
N GLY A 346 -91.32 4.86 -50.55
CA GLY A 346 -91.76 6.20 -50.95
C GLY A 346 -91.36 7.30 -49.96
N VAL A 347 -91.39 8.56 -50.43
CA VAL A 347 -90.81 9.77 -49.78
C VAL A 347 -91.21 9.99 -48.30
N ASN A 348 -92.32 9.41 -47.82
CA ASN A 348 -92.86 9.62 -46.47
C ASN A 348 -92.96 8.34 -45.60
N ASP A 349 -92.13 7.31 -45.83
CA ASP A 349 -92.20 6.09 -45.01
C ASP A 349 -91.62 6.29 -43.58
N PRO A 350 -92.36 5.93 -42.51
CA PRO A 350 -91.87 6.00 -41.13
C PRO A 350 -90.57 5.22 -40.85
N ARG A 351 -90.32 4.11 -41.56
CA ARG A 351 -89.09 3.30 -41.43
C ARG A 351 -87.87 4.09 -41.87
N MET A 352 -87.99 4.86 -42.94
CA MET A 352 -86.90 5.72 -43.41
C MET A 352 -86.59 6.84 -42.41
N ALA A 353 -87.61 7.43 -41.79
CA ALA A 353 -87.41 8.42 -40.72
C ALA A 353 -86.71 7.82 -39.49
N GLN A 354 -87.04 6.57 -39.13
CA GLN A 354 -86.40 5.84 -38.04
C GLN A 354 -84.91 5.53 -38.34
N ALA A 355 -84.60 5.00 -39.52
CA ALA A 355 -83.24 4.67 -39.92
C ALA A 355 -82.34 5.91 -40.00
N ARG A 356 -82.84 7.03 -40.57
CA ARG A 356 -82.12 8.31 -40.57
C ARG A 356 -81.85 8.84 -39.17
N ARG A 357 -82.82 8.76 -38.25
CA ARG A 357 -82.62 9.14 -36.85
C ARG A 357 -81.59 8.26 -36.14
N ARG A 358 -81.49 6.97 -36.50
CA ARG A 358 -80.45 6.07 -35.98
C ARG A 358 -79.05 6.52 -36.41
N VAL A 359 -78.87 6.84 -37.70
CA VAL A 359 -77.63 7.43 -38.23
C VAL A 359 -77.27 8.72 -37.50
N GLU A 360 -78.23 9.64 -37.36
CA GLU A 360 -78.04 10.94 -36.68
C GLU A 360 -77.60 10.77 -35.21
N VAL A 361 -78.21 9.85 -34.46
CA VAL A 361 -77.83 9.53 -33.07
C VAL A 361 -76.44 8.90 -32.98
N ILE A 362 -76.07 7.99 -33.89
CA ILE A 362 -74.74 7.37 -33.90
C ILE A 362 -73.67 8.41 -34.30
N GLN A 363 -73.95 9.27 -35.28
CA GLN A 363 -73.06 10.39 -35.63
C GLN A 363 -72.85 11.35 -34.45
N ALA A 364 -73.92 11.72 -33.74
CA ALA A 364 -73.82 12.53 -32.53
C ALA A 364 -72.95 11.85 -31.46
N ARG A 365 -73.11 10.54 -31.23
CA ARG A 365 -72.27 9.76 -30.31
C ARG A 365 -70.80 9.69 -30.74
N ILE A 366 -70.53 9.52 -32.03
CA ILE A 366 -69.17 9.57 -32.58
C ILE A 366 -68.56 10.97 -32.39
N ALA A 367 -69.32 12.04 -32.57
CA ALA A 367 -68.88 13.41 -32.32
C ALA A 367 -68.69 13.73 -30.82
N ASP A 368 -69.49 13.15 -29.94
CA ASP A 368 -69.28 13.20 -28.48
C ASP A 368 -67.96 12.50 -28.10
N GLU A 369 -67.74 11.27 -28.57
CA GLU A 369 -66.55 10.49 -28.22
C GLU A 369 -65.27 11.07 -28.84
N ARG A 370 -65.32 11.53 -30.09
CA ARG A 370 -64.21 12.27 -30.72
C ARG A 370 -63.87 13.55 -29.96
N ARG A 371 -64.85 14.27 -29.40
CA ARG A 371 -64.58 15.46 -28.57
C ARG A 371 -63.90 15.11 -27.25
N LYS A 372 -64.25 13.99 -26.61
CA LYS A 372 -63.50 13.50 -25.42
C LYS A 372 -62.06 13.12 -25.76
N LEU A 373 -61.83 12.57 -26.96
CA LEU A 373 -60.53 12.24 -27.52
C LEU A 373 -59.78 13.44 -28.16
N GLY A 374 -60.31 14.67 -28.04
CA GLY A 374 -59.72 15.88 -28.67
C GLY A 374 -59.85 15.97 -30.20
N GLN A 375 -60.28 14.92 -30.92
CA GLN A 375 -60.35 14.88 -32.39
C GLN A 375 -61.56 15.63 -32.99
N GLY A 376 -61.78 16.88 -32.58
CA GLY A 376 -62.84 17.77 -33.09
C GLY A 376 -62.28 18.89 -33.97
N GLU A 377 -62.75 18.97 -35.22
CA GLU A 377 -62.25 19.82 -36.33
C GLU A 377 -62.38 21.36 -36.11
N GLN A 378 -62.74 21.82 -34.91
CA GLN A 378 -62.97 23.25 -34.65
C GLN A 378 -62.74 23.70 -33.19
N SER A 379 -61.95 22.96 -32.39
CA SER A 379 -61.67 23.36 -31.01
C SER A 379 -60.17 23.38 -30.68
N VAL A 380 -59.77 24.47 -30.02
CA VAL A 380 -58.46 24.68 -29.35
C VAL A 380 -58.11 23.56 -28.35
N THR A 381 -59.07 22.69 -28.02
CA THR A 381 -58.92 21.51 -27.17
C THR A 381 -58.31 20.28 -27.87
N GLY A 382 -58.05 20.33 -29.18
CA GLY A 382 -57.55 19.16 -29.92
C GLY A 382 -56.07 18.84 -29.71
N GLU A 383 -55.27 19.83 -29.31
CA GLU A 383 -53.88 19.64 -28.87
C GLU A 383 -53.84 18.78 -27.59
N VAL A 384 -54.78 19.02 -26.67
CA VAL A 384 -54.80 18.46 -25.30
C VAL A 384 -54.65 16.93 -25.23
N PHE A 385 -55.31 16.15 -26.10
CA PHE A 385 -55.20 14.68 -26.01
C PHE A 385 -53.88 14.14 -26.55
N ALA A 386 -53.37 14.72 -27.65
CA ALA A 386 -52.06 14.37 -28.19
C ALA A 386 -50.94 14.79 -27.23
N ASP A 387 -51.08 15.96 -26.60
CA ASP A 387 -50.18 16.47 -25.58
C ASP A 387 -50.16 15.57 -24.33
N LEU A 388 -51.32 15.09 -23.86
CA LEU A 388 -51.41 14.13 -22.76
C LEU A 388 -50.65 12.82 -23.07
N VAL A 389 -50.79 12.30 -24.29
CA VAL A 389 -50.07 11.08 -24.70
C VAL A 389 -48.57 11.34 -24.78
N GLY A 390 -48.14 12.43 -25.42
CA GLY A 390 -46.72 12.81 -25.51
C GLY A 390 -46.08 13.09 -24.15
N GLU A 391 -46.81 13.68 -23.21
CA GLU A 391 -46.33 13.87 -21.83
C GLU A 391 -46.25 12.53 -21.08
N TYR A 392 -47.23 11.64 -21.22
CA TYR A 392 -47.17 10.32 -20.59
C TYR A 392 -46.04 9.45 -21.14
N GLU A 393 -45.81 9.47 -22.46
CA GLU A 393 -44.68 8.79 -23.11
C GLU A 393 -43.35 9.34 -22.58
N ARG A 394 -43.20 10.67 -22.52
CA ARG A 394 -42.03 11.33 -21.93
C ARG A 394 -41.77 10.88 -20.49
N LEU A 395 -42.79 10.94 -19.62
CA LEU A 395 -42.68 10.51 -18.22
C LEU A 395 -42.38 9.01 -18.08
N THR A 396 -42.86 8.19 -19.01
CA THR A 396 -42.59 6.74 -19.04
C THR A 396 -41.15 6.47 -19.45
N VAL A 397 -40.62 7.18 -20.46
CA VAL A 397 -39.21 7.10 -20.87
C VAL A 397 -38.28 7.64 -19.77
N ASP A 398 -38.64 8.75 -19.11
CA ASP A 398 -37.89 9.30 -17.97
C ASP A 398 -37.81 8.27 -16.83
N ARG A 399 -38.91 7.54 -16.55
CA ARG A 399 -38.94 6.43 -15.57
C ARG A 399 -38.04 5.28 -16.01
N GLU A 400 -38.15 4.82 -17.25
CA GLU A 400 -37.34 3.70 -17.76
C GLU A 400 -35.84 4.04 -17.77
N PHE A 401 -35.47 5.26 -18.16
CA PHE A 401 -34.10 5.75 -18.09
C PHE A 401 -33.60 5.77 -16.64
N ALA A 402 -34.41 6.20 -15.68
CA ALA A 402 -34.06 6.16 -14.27
C ALA A 402 -33.96 4.73 -13.71
N GLU A 403 -34.80 3.79 -14.16
CA GLU A 403 -34.75 2.36 -13.78
C GLU A 403 -33.47 1.68 -14.31
N ASN A 404 -33.08 1.97 -15.55
CA ASN A 404 -31.83 1.52 -16.15
C ASN A 404 -30.60 2.16 -15.46
N THR A 405 -30.67 3.46 -15.16
CA THR A 405 -29.60 4.19 -14.45
C THR A 405 -29.39 3.63 -13.04
N TYR A 406 -30.47 3.40 -12.29
CA TYR A 406 -30.43 2.76 -10.97
C TYR A 406 -29.79 1.36 -11.03
N THR A 407 -30.19 0.54 -12.01
CA THR A 407 -29.64 -0.83 -12.17
C THR A 407 -28.14 -0.79 -12.49
N SER A 408 -27.70 0.14 -13.33
CA SER A 408 -26.29 0.37 -13.65
C SER A 408 -25.49 0.85 -12.43
N ALA A 409 -26.01 1.84 -11.69
CA ALA A 409 -25.37 2.38 -10.49
C ALA A 409 -25.27 1.34 -9.36
N MET A 410 -26.30 0.49 -9.20
CA MET A 410 -26.29 -0.62 -8.24
C MET A 410 -25.19 -1.64 -8.59
N ALA A 411 -25.07 -2.03 -9.86
CA ALA A 411 -24.00 -2.93 -10.31
C ALA A 411 -22.60 -2.31 -10.13
N ALA A 412 -22.45 -1.01 -10.34
CA ALA A 412 -21.21 -0.28 -10.09
C ALA A 412 -20.86 -0.21 -8.59
N TYR A 413 -21.86 0.01 -7.72
CA TYR A 413 -21.71 -0.02 -6.27
C TYR A 413 -21.32 -1.41 -5.75
N ASP A 414 -21.97 -2.48 -6.23
CA ASP A 414 -21.62 -3.85 -5.86
C ASP A 414 -20.20 -4.23 -6.32
N ALA A 415 -19.78 -3.76 -7.51
CA ALA A 415 -18.41 -3.93 -7.99
C ALA A 415 -17.39 -3.16 -7.13
N ALA A 416 -17.69 -1.91 -6.77
CA ALA A 416 -16.86 -1.10 -5.88
C ALA A 416 -16.74 -1.71 -4.47
N LEU A 417 -17.84 -2.23 -3.93
CA LEU A 417 -17.87 -2.94 -2.65
C LEU A 417 -17.08 -4.25 -2.69
N ALA A 418 -17.14 -5.00 -3.79
CA ALA A 418 -16.33 -6.20 -4.00
C ALA A 418 -14.84 -5.87 -4.09
N GLU A 419 -14.47 -4.76 -4.73
CA GLU A 419 -13.09 -4.29 -4.84
C GLU A 419 -12.56 -3.75 -3.50
N ALA A 420 -13.35 -2.98 -2.76
CA ALA A 420 -12.99 -2.51 -1.42
C ALA A 420 -12.78 -3.68 -0.44
N ARG A 421 -13.58 -4.75 -0.53
CA ARG A 421 -13.38 -5.98 0.26
C ARG A 421 -12.09 -6.71 -0.09
N ARG A 422 -11.61 -6.64 -1.35
CA ARG A 422 -10.32 -7.21 -1.77
C ARG A 422 -9.14 -6.39 -1.26
N LYS A 423 -9.28 -5.06 -1.19
CA LYS A 423 -8.27 -4.16 -0.62
C LYS A 423 -8.18 -4.36 0.91
N SER A 424 -7.42 -5.37 1.30
CA SER A 424 -6.90 -5.57 2.65
C SER A 424 -5.42 -5.18 2.66
N ARG A 425 -5.01 -4.39 3.65
CA ARG A 425 -3.62 -4.35 4.11
C ARG A 425 -3.60 -4.92 5.51
N TYR A 426 -2.52 -5.59 5.87
CA TYR A 426 -2.29 -6.06 7.21
C TYR A 426 -0.81 -6.02 7.53
N LEU A 427 -0.52 -5.71 8.80
CA LEU A 427 0.83 -5.71 9.33
C LEU A 427 1.15 -7.12 9.83
N ALA A 428 2.09 -7.79 9.17
CA ALA A 428 2.49 -9.15 9.51
C ALA A 428 3.72 -9.15 10.42
N ALA A 429 3.51 -9.36 11.72
CA ALA A 429 4.60 -9.57 12.68
C ALA A 429 5.37 -10.86 12.36
N HIS A 430 6.65 -10.71 12.02
CA HIS A 430 7.58 -11.83 11.83
C HIS A 430 8.40 -12.08 13.11
N VAL A 431 8.67 -11.02 13.89
CA VAL A 431 9.23 -11.07 15.23
C VAL A 431 8.36 -10.18 16.12
N LYS A 432 7.77 -10.75 17.17
CA LYS A 432 7.05 -9.98 18.20
C LYS A 432 8.03 -9.23 19.10
N PRO A 433 7.60 -8.17 19.81
CA PRO A 433 8.41 -7.52 20.85
C PRO A 433 9.05 -8.56 21.80
N THR A 434 10.30 -8.31 22.19
CA THR A 434 11.15 -9.27 22.91
C THR A 434 11.67 -8.66 24.20
N MET A 435 11.54 -9.38 25.31
CA MET A 435 12.11 -8.94 26.58
C MET A 435 13.60 -9.27 26.64
N ALA A 436 14.43 -8.28 27.00
CA ALA A 436 15.87 -8.43 27.02
C ALA A 436 16.37 -9.04 28.35
N GLU A 437 16.98 -10.22 28.29
CA GLU A 437 17.58 -10.88 29.46
C GLU A 437 18.92 -10.24 29.91
N THR A 438 19.51 -9.34 29.12
CA THR A 438 20.81 -8.72 29.42
C THR A 438 20.89 -7.35 28.76
N ALA A 439 21.34 -6.34 29.52
CA ALA A 439 21.67 -5.04 28.98
C ALA A 439 22.89 -5.14 28.05
N ARG A 440 22.70 -4.76 26.78
CA ARG A 440 23.75 -4.77 25.75
C ARG A 440 24.25 -3.36 25.43
N TYR A 441 23.52 -2.34 25.87
CA TYR A 441 23.77 -0.94 25.54
C TYR A 441 24.09 -0.12 26.80
N PRO A 442 24.86 0.98 26.68
CA PRO A 442 25.65 1.36 25.51
C PRO A 442 26.82 0.36 25.29
N ASP A 443 27.21 0.10 24.04
CA ASP A 443 28.35 -0.81 23.75
C ASP A 443 29.67 -0.13 24.14
N ARG A 444 30.00 -0.21 25.43
CA ARG A 444 31.15 0.45 26.08
C ARG A 444 32.47 0.17 25.34
N PRO A 445 32.87 -1.09 25.04
CA PRO A 445 34.13 -1.34 24.36
C PRO A 445 34.13 -0.83 22.91
N GLN A 446 33.02 -0.96 22.16
CA GLN A 446 32.95 -0.43 20.79
C GLN A 446 33.03 1.10 20.77
N ILE A 447 32.33 1.80 21.67
CA ILE A 447 32.36 3.26 21.77
C ILE A 447 33.76 3.76 22.14
N ILE A 448 34.41 3.16 23.15
CA ILE A 448 35.77 3.53 23.56
C ILE A 448 36.77 3.31 22.41
N LEU A 449 36.67 2.18 21.70
CA LEU A 449 37.54 1.86 20.56
C LEU A 449 37.35 2.85 19.41
N LEU A 450 36.10 3.15 19.05
CA LEU A 450 35.78 4.08 17.96
C LEU A 450 36.22 5.52 18.29
N LEU A 451 35.93 5.99 19.51
CA LEU A 451 36.36 7.29 20.01
C LEU A 451 37.90 7.40 20.02
N SER A 452 38.59 6.38 20.55
CA SER A 452 40.05 6.35 20.59
C SER A 452 40.66 6.36 19.18
N LEU A 453 40.04 5.65 18.22
CA LEU A 453 40.46 5.65 16.82
C LEU A 453 40.31 7.05 16.19
N PHE A 454 39.17 7.71 16.37
CA PHE A 454 38.97 9.06 15.85
C PHE A 454 39.92 10.08 16.48
N LEU A 455 40.08 10.07 17.81
CA LEU A 455 41.04 10.93 18.52
C LEU A 455 42.48 10.69 18.02
N PHE A 456 42.86 9.43 17.80
CA PHE A 456 44.17 9.06 17.25
C PHE A 456 44.36 9.59 15.82
N LEU A 457 43.39 9.42 14.93
CA LEU A 457 43.44 9.93 13.55
C LEU A 457 43.53 11.46 13.51
N THR A 458 42.74 12.15 14.34
CA THR A 458 42.81 13.61 14.50
C THR A 458 44.18 14.04 14.99
N TRP A 459 44.74 13.37 16.00
CA TRP A 459 46.08 13.66 16.51
C TRP A 459 47.17 13.42 15.44
N VAL A 460 47.12 12.32 14.68
CA VAL A 460 48.05 12.06 13.57
C VAL A 460 47.96 13.16 12.51
N THR A 461 46.75 13.60 12.16
CA THR A 461 46.53 14.69 11.19
C THR A 461 47.11 16.01 11.69
N VAL A 462 46.85 16.38 12.95
CA VAL A 462 47.43 17.58 13.58
C VAL A 462 48.95 17.51 13.59
N MET A 463 49.53 16.35 13.91
CA MET A 463 50.98 16.20 13.96
C MET A 463 51.63 16.25 12.57
N LEU A 464 51.00 15.68 11.55
CA LEU A 464 51.41 15.83 10.14
C LEU A 464 51.41 17.31 9.71
N VAL A 465 50.36 18.07 10.06
CA VAL A 465 50.26 19.51 9.75
C VAL A 465 51.35 20.31 10.48
N VAL A 466 51.54 20.09 11.78
CA VAL A 466 52.56 20.78 12.59
C VAL A 466 53.97 20.50 12.08
N TYR A 467 54.27 19.25 11.71
CA TYR A 467 55.58 18.90 11.14
C TYR A 467 55.75 19.46 9.72
N SER A 468 54.73 19.43 8.87
CA SER A 468 54.77 20.00 7.51
C SER A 468 55.01 21.51 7.49
N ILE A 469 54.34 22.26 8.38
CA ILE A 469 54.58 23.72 8.54
C ILE A 469 56.00 23.99 9.06
N ARG A 470 56.54 23.10 9.89
CA ARG A 470 57.87 23.24 10.49
C ARG A 470 59.02 22.82 9.56
N ASP A 471 58.79 21.87 8.66
CA ASP A 471 59.76 21.44 7.64
C ASP A 471 59.92 22.47 6.52
N ARG A 472 58.90 23.33 6.33
CA ARG A 472 58.93 24.52 5.44
C ARG A 472 59.60 25.76 6.06
N ARG A 473 60.20 25.66 7.25
CA ARG A 473 60.90 26.77 7.95
C ARG A 473 62.34 26.41 8.32
#